data_AF-A0AAD5PXT4-F1
#
_entry.id   AF-A0AAD5PXT4-F1
#
_cell.length_a   1.000
_cell.length_b   1.000
_cell.length_c   1.000
_cell.angle_alpha   90.00
_cell.angle_beta   90.00
_cell.angle_gamma   90.00
#
_symmetry.space_group_name_H-M   'P 1'
#
loop_
_entity.id
_entity.type
_entity.pdbx_description
1 polymer ?
#
loop_
_entity_poly.entity_id
_entity_poly.type
_entity_poly.pdbx_seq_one_letter_code
_entity_poly.pdbx_strand_id
1 'polypeptide(L)'
;MFLPYKDKWVQPFTCSETTEKLAKLINDVFDVLNERFVAQEINISNWCKNNKCLDTFLKILDVTEECHRSRKQHDENIPLNMFVSQTTRQAWRITVLGDIALVEEQFNADYITVLTGKFNQGPLERFFGIVRGIDDTPTAHSWR
;
A
#
# COMPACT_ATOMS: atom_id res chain seq x y z
N MET A 1 -15.13 -25.47 -7.05
CA MET A 1 -16.18 -25.20 -8.04
C MET A 1 -15.50 -24.63 -9.28
N PHE A 2 -15.60 -25.27 -10.44
CA PHE A 2 -14.94 -24.82 -11.68
C PHE A 2 -15.81 -23.73 -12.33
N LEU A 3 -15.22 -22.60 -12.73
CA LEU A 3 -15.89 -21.60 -13.58
C LEU A 3 -15.30 -21.66 -14.99
N PRO A 4 -16.13 -21.82 -16.04
CA PRO A 4 -15.62 -21.86 -17.41
C PRO A 4 -15.17 -20.47 -17.88
N TYR A 5 -13.98 -20.40 -18.50
CA TYR A 5 -13.54 -19.26 -19.31
C TYR A 5 -13.17 -19.77 -20.70
N LYS A 6 -13.90 -19.32 -21.73
CA LYS A 6 -13.64 -19.58 -23.16
C LYS A 6 -13.39 -21.06 -23.49
N ASP A 7 -14.32 -21.93 -23.08
CA ASP A 7 -14.37 -23.36 -23.45
C ASP A 7 -13.12 -24.19 -23.09
N LYS A 8 -12.25 -23.67 -22.23
CA LYS A 8 -11.11 -24.38 -21.67
C LYS A 8 -11.34 -24.64 -20.19
N TRP A 9 -11.20 -25.91 -19.80
CA TRP A 9 -11.11 -26.29 -18.39
C TRP A 9 -9.78 -25.75 -17.84
N VAL A 10 -9.83 -24.57 -17.23
CA VAL A 10 -8.68 -24.01 -16.52
C VAL A 10 -8.60 -24.74 -15.18
N GLN A 11 -7.45 -25.32 -14.88
CA GLN A 11 -7.16 -25.84 -13.55
C GLN A 11 -7.38 -24.71 -12.54
N PRO A 12 -8.14 -24.92 -11.45
CA PRO A 12 -8.23 -23.95 -10.37
C PRO A 12 -6.81 -23.61 -9.92
N PHE A 13 -6.50 -22.33 -9.69
CA PHE A 13 -5.22 -21.97 -9.09
C PHE A 13 -5.12 -22.68 -7.74
N THR A 14 -4.20 -23.64 -7.64
CA THR A 14 -3.92 -24.34 -6.39
C THR A 14 -3.06 -23.44 -5.52
N CYS A 15 -3.30 -23.45 -4.20
CA CYS A 15 -2.54 -22.67 -3.22
C CYS A 15 -2.55 -21.14 -3.43
N SER A 16 -3.59 -20.57 -4.07
CA SER A 16 -3.71 -19.12 -4.30
C SER A 16 -4.17 -18.32 -3.07
N GLU A 17 -4.77 -18.98 -2.08
CA GLU A 17 -5.43 -18.32 -0.94
C GLU A 17 -4.49 -17.36 -0.19
N THR A 18 -3.23 -17.73 0.01
CA THR A 18 -2.23 -16.86 0.67
C THR A 18 -1.95 -15.61 -0.15
N THR A 19 -1.83 -15.75 -1.47
CA THR A 19 -1.62 -14.63 -2.39
C THR A 19 -2.85 -13.72 -2.43
N GLU A 20 -4.06 -14.29 -2.42
CA GLU A 20 -5.31 -13.54 -2.36
C GLU A 20 -5.43 -12.75 -1.06
N LYS A 21 -5.08 -13.35 0.08
CA LYS A 21 -5.05 -12.68 1.39
C LYS A 21 -4.04 -11.53 1.42
N LEU A 22 -2.85 -11.74 0.87
CA LEU A 22 -1.82 -10.71 0.79
C LEU A 22 -2.27 -9.55 -0.13
N ALA A 23 -2.81 -9.87 -1.31
CA ALA A 23 -3.32 -8.88 -2.24
C ALA A 23 -4.46 -8.06 -1.63
N LYS A 24 -5.38 -8.71 -0.91
CA LYS A 24 -6.43 -8.04 -0.17
C LYS A 24 -5.87 -7.11 0.91
N LEU A 25 -4.90 -7.57 1.71
CA LEU A 25 -4.27 -6.75 2.73
C LEU A 25 -3.59 -5.51 2.11
N ILE A 26 -2.87 -5.68 1.00
CA ILE A 26 -2.23 -4.56 0.29
C ILE A 26 -3.28 -3.57 -0.20
N ASN A 27 -4.40 -4.05 -0.75
CA ASN A 27 -5.50 -3.19 -1.18
C ASN A 27 -6.12 -2.43 0.00
N ASP A 28 -6.44 -3.13 1.08
CA ASP A 28 -7.06 -2.53 2.27
C ASP A 28 -6.11 -1.48 2.90
N VAL A 29 -4.78 -1.72 2.91
CA VAL A 29 -3.77 -0.73 3.32
C VAL A 29 -3.75 0.47 2.37
N PHE A 30 -3.77 0.24 1.05
CA PHE A 30 -3.79 1.32 0.07
C PHE A 30 -5.02 2.22 0.26
N ASP A 31 -6.19 1.64 0.50
CA ASP A 31 -7.43 2.39 0.74
C ASP A 31 -7.28 3.29 1.99
N VAL A 32 -6.78 2.73 3.11
CA VAL A 32 -6.54 3.50 4.35
C VAL A 32 -5.56 4.65 4.13
N LEU A 33 -4.51 4.48 3.33
CA LEU A 33 -3.51 5.51 3.03
C LEU A 33 -3.97 6.51 1.95
N ASN A 34 -5.16 6.34 1.38
CA ASN A 34 -5.62 7.13 0.25
C ASN A 34 -7.11 7.52 0.36
N GLU A 35 -7.58 7.78 1.56
CA GLU A 35 -8.95 8.24 1.80
C GLU A 35 -9.12 9.71 1.36
N ARG A 36 -10.06 9.96 0.44
CA ARG A 36 -10.10 11.22 -0.36
C ARG A 36 -11.26 12.16 -0.10
N PHE A 37 -12.36 11.68 0.48
CA PHE A 37 -13.57 12.48 0.70
C PHE A 37 -14.27 12.11 2.00
N VAL A 38 -15.20 12.96 2.44
CA VAL A 38 -15.84 12.90 3.77
C VAL A 38 -16.48 11.54 4.09
N ALA A 39 -17.11 10.87 3.12
CA ALA A 39 -17.70 9.54 3.38
C ALA A 39 -16.67 8.40 3.51
N GLN A 40 -15.41 8.69 3.19
CA GLN A 40 -14.26 7.79 3.20
C GLN A 40 -13.24 8.19 4.29
N GLU A 41 -13.49 9.24 5.06
CA GLU A 41 -12.50 9.80 5.97
C GLU A 41 -12.14 8.87 7.15
N ILE A 42 -10.92 9.05 7.66
CA ILE A 42 -10.54 8.48 8.94
C ILE A 42 -11.10 9.38 10.03
N ASN A 43 -11.85 8.80 10.96
CA ASN A 43 -12.35 9.47 12.15
C ASN A 43 -12.10 8.58 13.37
N ILE A 44 -12.33 9.13 14.57
CA ILE A 44 -12.05 8.42 15.84
C ILE A 44 -12.78 7.07 15.91
N SER A 45 -13.99 6.97 15.34
CA SER A 45 -14.80 5.74 15.39
C SER A 45 -14.23 4.60 14.55
N ASN A 46 -13.60 4.90 13.41
CA ASN A 46 -13.05 3.89 12.50
C ASN A 46 -11.53 3.73 12.62
N TRP A 47 -10.83 4.67 13.28
CA TRP A 47 -9.37 4.68 13.36
C TRP A 47 -8.80 3.40 13.95
N CYS A 48 -9.38 2.86 15.03
CA CYS A 48 -8.90 1.62 15.64
C CYS A 48 -8.91 0.44 14.65
N LYS A 49 -9.90 0.36 13.76
CA LYS A 49 -9.97 -0.68 12.73
C LYS A 49 -8.90 -0.46 11.66
N ASN A 50 -8.76 0.77 11.18
CA ASN A 50 -7.79 1.13 10.15
C ASN A 50 -6.35 0.94 10.64
N ASN A 51 -6.05 1.37 11.87
CA ASN A 51 -4.75 1.18 12.50
C ASN A 51 -4.39 -0.31 12.63
N LYS A 52 -5.35 -1.18 13.00
CA LYS A 52 -5.13 -2.64 13.01
C LYS A 52 -4.78 -3.22 11.63
N CYS A 53 -5.31 -2.66 10.55
CA CYS A 53 -4.96 -3.05 9.18
C CYS A 53 -3.48 -2.70 8.89
N LEU A 54 -3.09 -1.47 9.23
CA LEU A 54 -1.71 -0.99 9.09
C LEU A 54 -0.72 -1.78 9.96
N ASP A 55 -1.07 -2.06 11.22
CA ASP A 55 -0.28 -2.92 12.13
C ASP A 55 -0.09 -4.33 11.59
N THR A 56 -1.15 -4.90 11.02
CA THR A 56 -1.08 -6.23 10.38
C THR A 56 -0.09 -6.21 9.23
N PHE A 57 -0.11 -5.16 8.41
CA PHE A 57 0.82 -5.00 7.31
C PHE A 57 2.27 -4.83 7.79
N LEU A 58 2.52 -4.01 8.81
CA LEU A 58 3.85 -3.86 9.42
C LEU A 58 4.39 -5.22 9.91
N LYS A 59 3.56 -6.03 10.58
CA LYS A 59 3.94 -7.39 11.00
C LYS A 59 4.32 -8.28 9.83
N ILE A 60 3.63 -8.18 8.68
CA ILE A 60 3.99 -8.94 7.47
C ILE A 60 5.34 -8.50 6.91
N LEU A 61 5.66 -7.21 6.95
CA LEU A 61 6.99 -6.72 6.55
C LEU A 61 8.09 -7.28 7.47
N ASP A 62 7.82 -7.38 8.77
CA ASP A 62 8.74 -7.91 9.77
C ASP A 62 8.95 -9.41 9.61
N VAL A 63 7.86 -10.17 9.45
CA VAL A 63 7.92 -11.61 9.18
C VAL A 63 8.67 -11.89 7.87
N THR A 64 8.46 -11.08 6.84
CA THR A 64 9.18 -11.24 5.56
C THR A 64 10.68 -11.04 5.72
N GLU A 65 11.09 -10.02 6.49
CA GLU A 65 12.50 -9.79 6.80
C GLU A 65 13.08 -10.93 7.63
N GLU A 66 12.34 -11.41 8.64
CA GLU A 66 12.81 -12.51 9.49
C GLU A 66 12.94 -13.83 8.73
N CYS A 67 11.96 -14.17 7.90
CA CYS A 67 12.02 -15.34 7.03
C CYS A 67 13.22 -15.26 6.08
N HIS A 68 13.54 -14.07 5.55
CA HIS A 68 14.72 -13.89 4.72
C HIS A 68 16.03 -14.03 5.50
N ARG A 69 16.08 -13.53 6.73
CA ARG A 69 17.26 -13.56 7.61
C ARG A 69 17.56 -14.97 8.15
N SER A 70 16.52 -15.69 8.57
CA SER A 70 16.61 -17.00 9.22
C SER A 70 16.60 -18.19 8.25
N ARG A 71 16.48 -17.93 6.94
CA ARG A 71 16.43 -19.00 5.93
C ARG A 71 17.67 -19.87 5.96
N LYS A 72 17.47 -21.18 5.81
CA LYS A 72 18.54 -22.10 5.47
C LYS A 72 18.87 -21.94 3.99
N GLN A 73 20.15 -21.73 3.66
CA GLN A 73 20.57 -21.77 2.27
C GLN A 73 20.29 -23.17 1.70
N HIS A 74 19.72 -23.24 0.50
CA HIS A 74 19.36 -24.48 -0.22
C HIS A 74 18.15 -25.29 0.29
N ASP A 75 17.22 -24.68 1.05
CA ASP A 75 15.93 -25.32 1.35
C ASP A 75 14.95 -25.16 0.18
N GLU A 76 14.49 -26.28 -0.40
CA GLU A 76 13.55 -26.31 -1.53
C GLU A 76 12.17 -25.73 -1.18
N ASN A 77 11.83 -25.64 0.11
CA ASN A 77 10.52 -25.15 0.57
C ASN A 77 10.49 -23.66 0.90
N ILE A 78 11.63 -22.96 0.81
CA ILE A 78 11.74 -21.54 1.17
C ILE A 78 11.97 -20.71 -0.11
N PRO A 79 11.14 -19.68 -0.38
CA PRO A 79 11.36 -18.80 -1.52
C PRO A 79 12.75 -18.18 -1.51
N LEU A 80 13.44 -18.26 -2.65
CA LEU A 80 14.82 -17.75 -2.80
C LEU A 80 14.88 -16.22 -2.58
N ASN A 81 13.80 -15.52 -2.89
CA ASN A 81 13.69 -14.06 -2.84
C ASN A 81 12.56 -13.62 -1.91
N MET A 82 12.72 -12.45 -1.29
CA MET A 82 11.62 -11.76 -0.61
C MET A 82 10.53 -11.39 -1.63
N PHE A 83 9.28 -11.27 -1.17
CA PHE A 83 8.18 -10.82 -2.01
C PHE A 83 8.34 -9.37 -2.49
N VAL A 84 9.18 -8.58 -1.81
CA VAL A 84 9.44 -7.17 -2.06
C VAL A 84 10.91 -6.86 -1.84
N SER A 85 11.44 -5.85 -2.55
CA SER A 85 12.83 -5.41 -2.37
C SER A 85 13.07 -4.80 -0.98
N GLN A 86 14.32 -4.80 -0.51
CA GLN A 86 14.67 -4.15 0.76
C GLN A 86 14.30 -2.66 0.77
N THR A 87 14.56 -1.93 -0.33
CA THR A 87 14.24 -0.51 -0.46
C THR A 87 12.74 -0.26 -0.36
N THR A 88 11.93 -1.00 -1.12
CA THR A 88 10.48 -0.85 -1.10
C THR A 88 9.90 -1.21 0.27
N ARG A 89 10.41 -2.25 0.93
CA ARG A 89 9.99 -2.63 2.28
C ARG A 89 10.29 -1.53 3.30
N GLN A 90 11.48 -0.95 3.27
CA GLN A 90 11.84 0.15 4.17
C GLN A 90 11.00 1.40 3.89
N ALA A 91 10.78 1.73 2.62
CA ALA A 91 9.89 2.83 2.23
C ALA A 91 8.47 2.63 2.78
N TRP A 92 7.89 1.44 2.59
CA TRP A 92 6.57 1.12 3.15
C TRP A 92 6.51 1.22 4.66
N ARG A 93 7.54 0.74 5.37
CA ARG A 93 7.60 0.84 6.83
C ARG A 93 7.60 2.29 7.29
N ILE A 94 8.40 3.14 6.65
CA ILE A 94 8.48 4.56 6.96
C ILE A 94 7.15 5.25 6.63
N THR A 95 6.56 4.99 5.46
CA THR A 95 5.28 5.57 5.06
C THR A 95 4.17 5.19 6.04
N VAL A 96 4.01 3.91 6.36
CA VAL A 96 2.93 3.45 7.24
C VAL A 96 3.08 4.00 8.65
N LEU A 97 4.29 3.97 9.22
CA LEU A 97 4.55 4.54 10.54
C LEU A 97 4.36 6.07 10.55
N GLY A 98 4.77 6.76 9.49
CA GLY A 98 4.57 8.19 9.34
C GLY A 98 3.10 8.58 9.26
N ASP A 99 2.31 7.87 8.44
CA ASP A 99 0.88 8.13 8.30
C ASP A 99 0.12 7.86 9.61
N ILE A 100 0.48 6.79 10.35
CA ILE A 100 -0.08 6.55 11.69
C ILE A 100 0.20 7.74 12.61
N ALA A 101 1.45 8.18 12.68
CA ALA A 101 1.84 9.30 13.55
C ALA A 101 1.11 10.60 13.16
N LEU A 102 1.00 10.92 11.86
CA LEU A 102 0.31 12.11 11.37
C LEU A 102 -1.20 12.08 11.63
N VAL A 103 -1.83 10.91 11.56
CA VAL A 103 -3.25 10.75 11.90
C VAL A 103 -3.45 10.96 13.40
N GLU A 104 -2.62 10.35 14.23
CA GLU A 104 -2.68 10.51 15.69
C GLU A 104 -2.41 11.96 16.12
N GLU A 105 -1.44 12.63 15.51
CA GLU A 105 -1.14 14.05 15.75
C GLU A 105 -2.35 14.94 15.44
N GLN A 106 -3.05 14.69 14.32
CA GLN A 106 -4.26 15.44 13.99
C GLN A 106 -5.38 15.20 15.00
N PHE A 107 -5.61 13.96 15.44
CA PHE A 107 -6.59 13.70 16.49
C PHE A 107 -6.21 14.36 17.82
N ASN A 108 -4.92 14.39 18.16
CA ASN A 108 -4.43 15.09 19.36
C ASN A 108 -4.56 16.63 19.25
N ALA A 109 -4.67 17.16 18.03
CA ALA A 109 -4.94 18.58 17.76
C ALA A 109 -6.44 18.88 17.60
N ASP A 110 -7.32 17.98 18.09
CA ASP A 110 -8.79 18.10 18.07
C ASP A 110 -9.42 18.12 16.66
N TYR A 111 -8.71 17.67 15.62
CA TYR A 111 -9.34 17.41 14.34
C TYR A 111 -10.25 16.19 14.44
N ILE A 112 -11.47 16.30 13.95
CA ILE A 112 -12.45 15.20 13.98
C ILE A 112 -12.24 14.15 12.89
N THR A 113 -11.54 14.53 11.83
CA THR A 113 -11.46 13.78 10.57
C THR A 113 -10.11 14.01 9.90
N VAL A 114 -9.54 12.97 9.30
CA VAL A 114 -8.25 13.00 8.59
C VAL A 114 -8.41 12.41 7.19
N LEU A 115 -7.89 13.12 6.18
CA LEU A 115 -7.88 12.70 4.77
C LEU A 115 -6.47 12.28 4.36
N THR A 116 -6.13 11.01 4.56
CA THR A 116 -4.80 10.44 4.21
C THR A 116 -4.47 10.56 2.72
N GLY A 117 -5.49 10.62 1.86
CA GLY A 117 -5.32 10.94 0.44
C GLY A 117 -4.70 12.32 0.16
N LYS A 118 -4.53 13.18 1.18
CA LYS A 118 -3.81 14.46 1.10
C LYS A 118 -2.34 14.38 1.49
N PHE A 119 -1.86 13.25 2.03
CA PHE A 119 -0.45 13.07 2.38
C PHE A 119 0.42 12.70 1.17
N ASN A 120 -0.19 12.24 0.07
CA ASN A 120 0.54 11.83 -1.13
C ASN A 120 0.85 12.99 -2.09
N GLN A 121 1.81 12.74 -2.99
CA GLN A 121 2.23 13.69 -4.04
C GLN A 121 1.31 13.72 -5.27
N GLY A 122 0.14 13.06 -5.24
CA GLY A 122 -0.77 12.95 -6.38
C GLY A 122 -1.20 14.30 -6.97
N PRO A 123 -1.51 15.35 -6.17
CA PRO A 123 -1.77 16.67 -6.70
C PRO A 123 -0.59 17.29 -7.46
N LEU A 124 0.64 17.05 -7.01
CA LEU A 124 1.86 17.54 -7.66
C LEU A 124 2.11 16.81 -8.99
N GLU A 125 1.95 15.49 -9.01
CA GLU A 125 2.05 14.71 -10.26
C GLU A 125 0.98 15.12 -11.27
N ARG A 126 -0.25 15.39 -10.81
CA ARG A 126 -1.32 15.91 -11.67
C ARG A 126 -0.95 17.28 -12.25
N PHE A 127 -0.36 18.16 -11.45
CA PHE A 127 0.13 19.45 -11.94
C PHE A 127 1.19 19.26 -13.03
N PHE A 128 2.17 18.38 -12.81
CA PHE A 128 3.17 18.07 -13.82
C PHE A 128 2.56 17.50 -15.11
N GLY A 129 1.54 16.64 -15.00
CA GLY A 129 0.80 16.12 -16.15
C GLY A 129 0.05 17.20 -16.93
N ILE A 130 -0.51 18.22 -16.25
CA ILE A 130 -1.16 19.35 -16.92
C ILE A 130 -0.14 20.16 -17.72
N VAL A 131 1.00 20.51 -17.12
CA VAL A 131 2.07 21.26 -17.82
C VAL A 131 2.57 20.46 -19.02
N ARG A 132 2.80 19.15 -18.85
CA ARG A 132 3.24 18.28 -19.95
C ARG A 132 2.18 18.02 -21.02
N GLY A 133 0.91 18.20 -20.69
CA GLY A 133 -0.17 18.18 -21.68
C GLY A 133 -0.09 19.34 -22.68
N ILE A 134 0.62 20.42 -22.34
CA ILE A 134 0.87 21.56 -23.21
C ILE A 134 2.17 21.36 -24.00
N ASP A 135 3.25 20.99 -23.30
CA ASP A 135 4.57 20.70 -23.86
C ASP A 135 5.13 19.46 -23.14
N ASP A 136 5.25 18.33 -23.84
CA ASP A 136 5.57 17.02 -23.24
C ASP A 136 6.94 17.00 -22.52
N THR A 137 7.90 17.75 -23.05
CA THR A 137 9.27 17.82 -22.49
C THR A 137 9.79 19.26 -22.50
N PRO A 138 9.23 20.14 -21.65
CA PRO A 138 9.60 21.53 -21.63
C PRO A 138 10.99 21.70 -21.03
N THR A 139 11.72 22.70 -21.52
CA THR A 139 12.94 23.18 -20.88
C THR A 139 12.58 24.02 -19.64
N ALA A 140 13.55 24.27 -18.77
CA ALA A 140 13.33 25.16 -17.62
C ALA A 140 12.81 26.56 -18.01
N HIS A 141 13.07 27.02 -19.24
CA HIS A 141 12.57 28.30 -19.75
C HIS A 141 11.13 28.26 -20.29
N SER A 142 10.69 27.08 -20.76
CA SER A 142 9.33 26.84 -21.26
C SER A 142 8.39 26.27 -20.20
N TRP A 143 8.91 25.86 -19.04
CA TRP A 143 8.13 25.46 -17.88
C TRP A 143 7.38 26.67 -17.28
N ARG A 144 6.12 26.87 -17.70
CA ARG A 144 5.25 27.97 -17.25
C ARG A 144 3.83 27.49 -17.03
#